data_AF-A0A8J7P9M3-F1
#
_entry.id   AF-A0A8J7P9M3-F1
#
_cell.length_a   1.000
_cell.length_b   1.000
_cell.length_c   1.000
_cell.angle_alpha   90.00
_cell.angle_beta   90.00
_cell.angle_gamma   90.00
#
_symmetry.space_group_name_H-M   'P 1'
#
loop_
_entity.id
_entity.type
_entity.pdbx_description
1 polymer ?
#
loop_
_entity_poly.entity_id
_entity_poly.type
_entity_poly.pdbx_seq_one_letter_code
_entity_poly.pdbx_strand_id
1 'polypeptide(L)'
;MIIISTIFTQTNDNLLSPRNNLTVRSFTVKKSDRIIIKMACGELACNFFYTTTKNKRNHPERLQLRKYCPGCRVHSVFKETKK
;
A
#
# COMPACT_ATOMS: atom_id res chain seq x y z
N MET A 1 49.03 15.51 55.77
CA MET A 1 50.09 15.20 54.80
C MET A 1 49.97 13.71 54.51
N ILE A 2 49.42 13.21 53.40
CA ILE A 2 49.69 13.56 52.00
C ILE A 2 48.40 13.26 51.18
N ILE A 3 47.84 14.31 50.54
CA ILE A 3 47.37 14.39 49.13
C ILE A 3 46.43 13.26 48.65
N ILE A 4 45.09 13.42 48.65
CA ILE A 4 44.21 14.11 47.66
C ILE A 4 44.22 13.44 46.27
N SER A 5 43.02 13.31 45.67
CA SER A 5 42.70 13.00 44.26
C SER A 5 42.57 11.49 43.97
N THR A 6 41.47 10.91 43.49
CA THR A 6 40.40 11.39 42.61
C THR A 6 39.21 10.41 42.65
N ILE A 7 37.98 10.92 42.83
CA ILE A 7 36.77 10.52 42.09
C ILE A 7 36.26 9.08 42.36
N PHE A 8 35.26 8.89 43.22
CA PHE A 8 33.85 8.72 42.80
C PHE A 8 33.66 8.10 41.42
N THR A 9 33.75 6.78 41.30
CA THR A 9 32.97 6.08 40.27
C THR A 9 32.24 4.93 40.94
N GLN A 10 31.07 5.29 41.45
CA GLN A 10 29.88 4.47 41.29
C GLN A 10 29.91 3.90 39.87
N THR A 11 30.32 2.63 39.69
CA THR A 11 29.92 1.89 38.49
C THR A 11 28.43 1.62 38.65
N ASN A 12 27.69 2.67 38.29
CA ASN A 12 26.33 2.62 37.79
C ASN A 12 26.33 1.74 36.55
N ASP A 13 26.43 0.44 36.73
CA ASP A 13 25.92 -0.47 35.73
C ASP A 13 24.42 -0.59 36.00
N ASN A 14 23.74 0.46 35.52
CA ASN A 14 22.36 0.42 35.07
C ASN A 14 22.20 -0.73 34.07
N LEU A 15 22.17 -1.96 34.59
CA LEU A 15 21.71 -3.16 33.89
C LEU A 15 20.26 -3.46 34.26
N LEU A 16 19.44 -2.41 34.43
CA LEU A 16 18.15 -2.41 33.77
C LEU A 16 18.30 -1.52 32.53
N SER A 17 18.75 -2.10 31.42
CA SER A 17 18.03 -1.72 30.21
C SER A 17 16.64 -2.34 30.40
N PRO A 18 15.55 -1.56 30.53
CA PRO A 18 14.25 -2.15 30.26
C PRO A 18 14.41 -2.67 28.84
N ARG A 19 14.33 -4.01 28.66
CA ARG A 19 14.20 -4.61 27.34
C ARG A 19 13.13 -3.79 26.67
N ASN A 20 13.59 -2.93 25.78
CA ASN A 20 12.85 -2.14 24.84
C ASN A 20 11.44 -2.70 24.76
N ASN A 21 10.51 -1.93 25.31
CA ASN A 21 9.12 -1.98 24.92
C ASN A 21 9.14 -1.81 23.39
N LEU A 22 9.35 -2.93 22.70
CA LEU A 22 8.89 -3.21 21.37
C LEU A 22 7.39 -3.03 21.53
N THR A 23 6.99 -1.77 21.47
CA THR A 23 5.63 -1.36 21.28
C THR A 23 5.19 -2.26 20.15
N VAL A 24 4.33 -3.21 20.49
CA VAL A 24 3.55 -3.95 19.53
C VAL A 24 2.69 -2.86 18.91
N ARG A 25 3.27 -2.11 17.98
CA ARG A 25 2.54 -1.17 17.14
C ARG A 25 1.63 -2.12 16.40
N SER A 26 0.39 -2.20 16.88
CA SER A 26 -0.65 -2.92 16.17
C SER A 26 -0.63 -2.32 14.78
N PHE A 27 -0.19 -3.12 13.80
CA PHE A 27 -0.21 -2.73 12.41
C PHE A 27 -1.69 -2.72 12.01
N THR A 28 -2.38 -1.64 12.37
CA THR A 28 -3.75 -1.41 11.91
C THR A 28 -3.64 -1.14 10.42
N VAL A 29 -4.02 -2.14 9.62
CA VAL A 29 -4.06 -2.01 8.16
C VAL A 29 -5.06 -0.92 7.82
N LYS A 30 -4.56 0.23 7.36
CA LYS A 30 -5.43 1.32 6.92
C LYS A 30 -6.26 0.86 5.72
N LYS A 31 -7.57 1.05 5.81
CA LYS A 31 -8.50 0.78 4.71
C LYS A 31 -8.12 1.64 3.50
N SER A 32 -7.82 0.98 2.39
CA SER A 32 -7.45 1.65 1.15
C SER A 32 -8.67 2.07 0.34
N ASP A 33 -8.69 3.30 -0.20
CA ASP A 33 -9.75 3.87 -1.07
C ASP A 33 -9.78 3.26 -2.49
N ARG A 34 -9.65 1.94 -2.57
CA ARG A 34 -9.70 1.18 -3.82
C ARG A 34 -11.16 1.03 -4.23
N ILE A 35 -11.49 1.48 -5.43
CA ILE A 35 -12.81 1.33 -6.03
C ILE A 35 -12.79 0.25 -7.09
N ILE A 36 -13.84 -0.57 -7.14
CA ILE A 36 -14.03 -1.55 -8.21
C ILE A 36 -14.66 -0.83 -9.39
N ILE A 37 -14.02 -0.95 -10.54
CA ILE A 37 -14.47 -0.38 -11.81
C ILE A 37 -14.77 -1.49 -12.81
N LYS A 38 -15.69 -1.20 -13.73
CA LYS A 38 -15.98 -2.07 -14.88
C LYS A 38 -15.30 -1.49 -16.12
N MET A 39 -14.70 -2.36 -16.91
CA MET A 39 -14.00 -2.03 -18.14
C MET A 39 -14.73 -2.68 -19.30
N ALA A 40 -15.19 -1.88 -20.26
CA ALA A 40 -15.88 -2.35 -21.46
C ALA A 40 -14.97 -2.29 -22.69
N CYS A 41 -15.19 -3.20 -23.63
CA CYS A 41 -14.47 -3.21 -24.91
C CYS A 41 -14.81 -1.95 -25.72
N GLY A 42 -13.81 -1.27 -26.27
CA GLY A 42 -14.01 -0.04 -27.04
C GLY A 42 -14.38 -0.24 -28.52
N GLU A 43 -14.16 -1.43 -29.08
CA GLU A 43 -14.14 -1.63 -30.53
C GLU A 43 -15.37 -2.34 -31.10
N LEU A 44 -16.26 -2.92 -30.29
CA LEU A 44 -17.43 -3.69 -30.74
C LEU A 44 -18.52 -3.74 -29.66
N ALA A 45 -19.75 -4.08 -30.05
CA ALA A 45 -20.86 -4.44 -29.16
C ALA A 45 -20.65 -5.82 -28.48
N CYS A 46 -19.45 -6.05 -27.94
CA CYS A 46 -19.11 -7.24 -27.16
C CYS A 46 -19.61 -7.00 -25.71
N ASN A 47 -20.61 -7.76 -25.24
CA ASN A 47 -21.21 -7.66 -23.90
C ASN A 47 -20.32 -8.19 -22.75
N PHE A 48 -19.00 -8.15 -22.93
CA PHE A 48 -18.02 -8.62 -21.94
C PHE A 48 -17.40 -7.44 -21.19
N PHE A 49 -17.33 -7.56 -19.87
CA PHE A 49 -16.72 -6.57 -19.00
C PHE A 49 -15.71 -7.22 -18.07
N TYR A 50 -14.59 -6.54 -17.86
CA TYR A 50 -13.63 -6.88 -16.82
C TYR A 50 -13.88 -6.03 -15.58
N THR A 51 -13.69 -6.64 -14.41
CA THR A 51 -13.68 -5.90 -13.15
C THR A 51 -12.23 -5.72 -12.70
N THR A 52 -11.86 -4.50 -12.37
CA THR A 52 -10.54 -4.18 -11.82
C THR A 52 -10.68 -3.21 -10.67
N THR A 53 -9.69 -3.18 -9.79
CA THR A 53 -9.64 -2.18 -8.71
C THR A 53 -8.73 -1.04 -9.11
N LYS A 54 -9.19 0.21 -9.00
CA LYS A 54 -8.33 1.38 -9.10
C LYS A 54 -8.29 2.17 -7.80
N ASN A 55 -7.16 2.81 -7.51
CA ASN A 55 -7.06 3.75 -6.42
C ASN A 55 -7.40 5.15 -6.94
N LYS A 56 -8.54 5.71 -6.50
CA LYS A 56 -9.02 7.02 -6.97
C LYS A 56 -8.06 8.17 -6.63
N ARG A 57 -7.24 8.03 -5.59
CA ARG A 57 -6.29 9.08 -5.15
C ARG A 57 -5.08 9.18 -6.07
N ASN A 58 -4.54 8.04 -6.51
CA ASN A 58 -3.32 8.00 -7.31
C ASN A 58 -3.61 8.13 -8.81
N HIS A 59 -4.75 7.60 -9.26
CA HIS A 59 -5.17 7.60 -10.66
C HIS A 59 -6.59 8.15 -10.80
N PRO A 60 -6.76 9.49 -10.78
CA PRO A 60 -8.05 10.14 -10.99
C PRO A 60 -8.55 9.99 -12.43
N GLU A 61 -7.67 9.75 -13.40
CA GLU A 61 -7.97 9.62 -14.81
C GLU A 61 -8.78 8.35 -15.16
N ARG A 62 -9.35 8.35 -16.37
CA ARG A 62 -10.06 7.20 -16.95
C ARG A 62 -9.03 6.15 -17.35
N LEU A 63 -9.18 4.94 -16.81
CA LEU A 63 -8.28 3.86 -17.16
C LEU A 63 -8.55 3.37 -18.59
N GLN A 64 -7.48 3.12 -19.34
CA GLN A 64 -7.52 2.45 -20.64
C GLN A 64 -6.47 1.33 -20.62
N LEU A 65 -6.90 0.09 -20.85
CA LEU A 65 -6.01 -1.07 -20.80
C LEU A 65 -6.22 -1.93 -22.03
N ARG A 66 -5.12 -2.44 -22.61
CA ARG A 66 -5.22 -3.48 -23.64
C ARG A 66 -5.45 -4.84 -22.98
N LYS A 67 -6.59 -5.45 -23.27
CA LYS A 67 -6.98 -6.77 -22.77
C LYS A 67 -7.54 -7.59 -23.92
N TYR A 68 -7.39 -8.90 -23.82
CA TYR A 68 -8.05 -9.82 -24.74
C TYR A 68 -9.57 -9.69 -24.59
N CYS A 69 -10.31 -9.62 -25.68
CA CYS A 69 -11.75 -9.71 -25.66
C CYS A 69 -12.19 -11.09 -26.19
N PRO A 70 -12.90 -11.92 -25.41
CA PRO A 70 -13.35 -13.23 -25.89
C PRO A 70 -14.42 -13.12 -26.98
N GLY A 71 -15.29 -12.10 -26.94
CA GLY A 71 -16.30 -11.91 -27.98
C GLY A 71 -15.70 -11.49 -29.33
N CYS A 72 -14.71 -10.61 -29.28
CA CYS A 72 -14.10 -10.04 -30.47
C CYS A 72 -12.85 -10.86 -30.93
N ARG A 73 -12.39 -11.83 -30.12
CA ARG A 73 -11.22 -12.70 -30.35
C ARG A 73 -9.92 -11.96 -30.68
N VAL A 74 -9.79 -10.74 -30.19
CA VAL A 74 -8.63 -9.85 -30.41
C VAL A 74 -8.31 -9.08 -29.14
N HIS A 75 -7.07 -8.61 -29.01
CA HIS A 75 -6.67 -7.69 -27.95
C HIS A 75 -7.08 -6.27 -28.33
N SER A 76 -8.13 -5.78 -27.68
CA SER A 76 -8.66 -4.43 -27.90
C SER A 76 -8.38 -3.53 -26.70
N VAL A 77 -8.57 -2.23 -26.91
CA VAL A 77 -8.51 -1.25 -25.81
C VAL A 77 -9.83 -1.29 -25.04
N PHE A 78 -9.75 -1.68 -23.77
CA PHE A 78 -10.85 -1.61 -22.82
C PHE A 78 -10.84 -0.26 -22.11
N LYS A 79 -12.01 0.37 -22.02
CA LYS A 79 -12.22 1.68 -21.39
C LYS A 79 -13.11 1.55 -20.17
N GLU A 80 -12.85 2.36 -19.15
CA GLU A 80 -13.66 2.38 -17.92
C GLU A 80 -15.10 2.86 -18.19
N THR A 81 -16.07 2.01 -17.89
CA THR A 81 -17.49 2.34 -17.96
C THR A 81 -17.89 3.20 -16.77
N LYS A 82 -18.61 4.30 -17.03
CA LYS A 82 -19.28 5.07 -15.96
C LYS A 82 -20.28 4.14 -15.26
N LYS A 83 -20.16 4.05 -13.93
CA LYS A 83 -21.25 3.51 -13.12
C LYS A 83 -22.38 4.53 -13.08
#